data_AF-A0A7W7WXE7-F1
#
_entry.id   AF-A0A7W7WXE7-F1
#
_cell.length_a   1.000
_cell.length_b   1.000
_cell.length_c   1.000
_cell.angle_alpha   90.00
_cell.angle_beta   90.00
_cell.angle_gamma   90.00
#
_symmetry.space_group_name_H-M   'P 1'
#
loop_
_entity.id
_entity.type
_entity.pdbx_description
1 polymer ?
#
loop_
_entity_poly.entity_id
_entity_poly.type
_entity_poly.pdbx_seq_one_letter_code
_entity_poly.pdbx_strand_id
1 'polypeptide(L)' 'MNNQILCRLGELAQSRPGLHSPPTAVAAWYRRKAALFELIAADGGAEADDARSQAELARRRALRLTENRAA' A
#
# COMPACT_ATOMS: atom_id res chain seq x y z
N MET A 1 10.48 -8.64 12.31
CA MET A 1 9.53 -8.75 11.18
C MET A 1 8.76 -10.05 11.25
N ASN A 2 7.48 -9.96 11.59
CA ASN A 2 6.54 -11.07 11.75
C ASN A 2 6.30 -11.88 10.43
N ASN A 3 6.21 -13.21 10.50
CA ASN A 3 5.92 -14.08 9.35
C ASN A 3 4.63 -13.69 8.60
N GLN A 4 3.61 -13.21 9.31
CA GLN A 4 2.37 -12.73 8.69
C GLN A 4 2.60 -11.49 7.80
N ILE A 5 3.53 -10.61 8.18
CA ILE A 5 3.89 -9.42 7.39
C ILE A 5 4.55 -9.85 6.08
N LEU A 6 5.43 -10.85 6.13
CA LEU A 6 6.11 -11.40 4.95
C LEU A 6 5.11 -12.06 3.99
N CYS A 7 4.16 -12.84 4.49
CA CYS A 7 3.08 -13.42 3.67
C CYS A 7 2.25 -12.33 2.98
N ARG A 8 1.80 -11.32 3.73
CA ARG A 8 1.02 -10.20 3.18
C ARG A 8 1.81 -9.37 2.16
N LEU A 9 3.12 -9.24 2.34
CA LEU A 9 4.00 -8.58 1.36
C LEU A 9 4.03 -9.38 0.05
N GLY A 10 4.14 -10.71 0.12
CA GLY A 10 4.06 -11.60 -1.02
C GLY A 10 2.72 -11.48 -1.77
N GLU A 11 1.61 -11.55 -1.04
CA GLU A 11 0.26 -11.38 -1.59
C GLU A 11 0.08 -10.00 -2.26
N LEU A 12 0.61 -8.94 -1.64
CA LEU A 12 0.56 -7.59 -2.19
C LEU A 12 1.38 -7.49 -3.48
N ALA A 13 2.55 -8.12 -3.54
CA ALA A 13 3.39 -8.13 -4.73
C ALA A 13 2.72 -8.89 -5.89
N GLN A 14 2.14 -10.06 -5.61
CA GLN A 14 1.43 -10.87 -6.61
C GLN A 14 0.15 -10.19 -7.10
N SER A 15 -0.56 -9.47 -6.23
CA SER A 15 -1.80 -8.76 -6.58
C SER A 15 -1.58 -7.38 -7.21
N ARG A 16 -0.34 -7.05 -7.60
CA ARG A 16 -0.03 -5.76 -8.23
C ARG A 16 -0.81 -5.62 -9.55
N PRO A 17 -1.62 -4.55 -9.70
CA PRO A 17 -2.35 -4.32 -10.94
C PRO A 17 -1.40 -4.09 -12.12
N GLY A 18 -1.75 -4.66 -13.28
CA GLY A 18 -1.06 -4.44 -14.55
C GLY A 18 -1.33 -3.06 -15.15
N LEU A 19 -0.62 -2.73 -16.23
CA LEU A 19 -0.62 -1.41 -16.87
C LEU A 19 -2.01 -0.90 -17.27
N HIS A 20 -2.90 -1.80 -17.69
CA HIS A 20 -4.25 -1.47 -18.17
C HIS A 20 -5.33 -1.63 -17.09
N SER A 21 -4.94 -1.84 -15.84
CA SER A 21 -5.91 -2.00 -14.76
C SER A 21 -6.68 -0.70 -14.53
N PRO A 22 -7.98 -0.78 -14.20
CA PRO A 22 -8.76 0.42 -13.94
C PRO A 22 -8.18 1.18 -12.73
N PRO A 23 -8.23 2.53 -12.72
CA PRO A 23 -7.70 3.34 -11.63
C PRO A 23 -8.23 2.96 -10.25
N THR A 24 -9.46 2.45 -10.17
CA THR A 24 -10.08 1.94 -8.93
C THR A 24 -9.38 0.70 -8.37
N ALA A 25 -8.95 -0.23 -9.24
CA ALA A 25 -8.17 -1.40 -8.82
C ALA A 25 -6.77 -0.97 -8.34
N VAL A 26 -6.16 0.00 -9.03
CA VAL A 26 -4.87 0.59 -8.62
C VAL A 26 -4.99 1.30 -7.27
N ALA A 27 -6.05 2.09 -7.05
CA ALA A 27 -6.32 2.75 -5.78
C ALA A 27 -6.53 1.73 -4.64
N ALA A 28 -7.30 0.66 -4.88
CA ALA A 28 -7.51 -0.41 -3.92
C ALA A 28 -6.20 -1.11 -3.53
N TRP A 29 -5.32 -1.37 -4.51
CA TRP A 29 -3.99 -1.92 -4.24
C TRP A 29 -3.14 -0.97 -3.39
N TYR A 30 -3.13 0.34 -3.67
CA TYR A 30 -2.42 1.32 -2.85
C TYR A 30 -2.97 1.41 -1.42
N ARG A 31 -4.29 1.26 -1.21
CA ARG A 31 -4.88 1.19 0.14
C ARG A 31 -4.37 -0.02 0.91
N ARG A 32 -4.31 -1.19 0.27
CA ARG A 32 -3.73 -2.42 0.85
C ARG A 32 -2.24 -2.24 1.16
N LYS A 33 -1.49 -1.60 0.25
CA LYS A 33 -0.09 -1.25 0.47
C LYS A 33 0.07 -0.37 1.71
N ALA A 34 -0.74 0.67 1.86
CA ALA A 34 -0.69 1.55 3.02
C ALA A 34 -0.91 0.79 4.33
N ALA A 35 -1.95 -0.04 4.40
CA ALA A 35 -2.25 -0.85 5.58
C ALA A 35 -1.11 -1.83 5.94
N LEU A 36 -0.44 -2.42 4.95
CA LEU A 36 0.71 -3.28 5.20
C LEU A 36 1.89 -2.50 5.80
N PHE A 37 2.20 -1.31 5.26
CA PHE A 37 3.27 -0.48 5.78
C PHE A 37 2.95 0.09 7.18
N GLU A 38 1.68 0.33 7.50
CA GLU A 38 1.24 0.65 8.87
C GLU A 38 1.49 -0.51 9.83
N LEU A 39 1.24 -1.75 9.40
CA LEU A 39 1.56 -2.94 10.20
C LEU A 39 3.08 -3.09 10.41
N ILE A 40 3.89 -2.85 9.38
CA ILE A 40 5.36 -2.87 9.49
C ILE A 40 5.83 -1.80 10.48
N ALA A 41 5.31 -0.57 10.38
CA ALA A 41 5.63 0.50 11.30
C ALA A 41 5.23 0.19 12.75
N ALA A 42 4.14 -0.56 12.95
CA ALA A 42 3.67 -0.99 14.25
C ALA A 42 4.46 -2.18 14.84
N ASP A 43 5.02 -3.06 13.99
CA ASP A 43 5.96 -4.12 14.40
C ASP A 43 7.25 -3.52 15.02
N GLY A 44 7.56 -2.27 14.67
CA GLY A 44 8.75 -1.55 15.13
C GLY A 44 10.01 -1.93 14.35
N GLY A 45 11.16 -1.48 14.84
CA GLY A 45 12.46 -1.68 14.18
C GLY A 45 13.02 -0.43 13.53
N ALA A 46 14.18 -0.57 12.89
CA ALA A 46 14.91 0.55 12.30
C ALA A 46 14.16 1.19 11.12
N GLU A 47 13.29 0.42 10.47
CA GLU A 47 12.56 0.80 9.26
C GLU A 47 11.19 1.43 9.55
N ALA A 48 10.81 1.61 10.83
CA ALA A 48 9.46 2.03 11.20
C ALA A 48 9.06 3.39 10.62
N ASP A 49 9.98 4.37 10.60
CA ASP A 49 9.71 5.70 10.06
C ASP A 49 9.60 5.71 8.53
N ASP A 50 10.44 4.93 7.86
CA ASP A 50 10.34 4.70 6.42
C ASP A 50 9.01 4.04 6.06
N ALA A 51 8.59 3.05 6.85
CA ALA A 51 7.31 2.38 6.66
C ALA A 51 6.11 3.35 6.82
N ARG A 52 6.12 4.23 7.83
CA ARG A 52 5.10 5.29 7.98
C ARG A 52 5.05 6.21 6.75
N SER A 53 6.21 6.62 6.26
CA SER A 53 6.34 7.47 5.08
C SER A 53 5.80 6.79 3.82
N GLN A 54 6.08 5.49 3.65
CA GLN A 54 5.54 4.68 2.55
C GLN A 54 4.02 4.50 2.65
N ALA A 55 3.49 4.31 3.86
CA ALA A 55 2.05 4.22 4.07
C ALA A 55 1.34 5.52 3.67
N GLU A 56 1.86 6.67 4.10
CA GLU A 56 1.29 7.97 3.76
C GLU A 56 1.35 8.24 2.25
N LEU A 57 2.48 7.95 1.60
CA LEU A 57 2.61 8.08 0.15
C LEU A 57 1.62 7.19 -0.60
N ALA A 58 1.40 5.96 -0.13
CA ALA A 58 0.43 5.04 -0.72
C ALA A 58 -1.01 5.56 -0.55
N ARG A 59 -1.38 6.09 0.63
CA ARG A 59 -2.69 6.74 0.84
C ARG A 59 -2.92 7.91 -0.11
N ARG A 60 -1.94 8.82 -0.23
CA ARG A 60 -2.01 9.97 -1.15
C ARG A 60 -2.17 9.53 -2.61
N ARG A 61 -1.53 8.44 -3.02
CA ARG A 61 -1.69 7.89 -4.38
C ARG A 61 -3.08 7.29 -4.59
N ALA A 62 -3.60 6.56 -3.61
CA ALA A 62 -4.96 6.02 -3.68
C ALA A 62 -6.01 7.13 -3.79
N LEU A 63 -5.89 8.19 -3.00
CA LEU A 63 -6.81 9.35 -3.01
C LEU A 63 -6.81 10.04 -4.38
N ARG A 64 -5.63 10.39 -4.91
CA ARG A 64 -5.52 11.03 -6.24
C ARG A 64 -6.17 10.21 -7.35
N LEU A 65 -6.00 8.88 -7.32
CA LEU A 65 -6.60 7.99 -8.32
C LEU A 65 -8.13 7.91 -8.23
N THR A 66 -8.71 8.15 -7.06
CA THR A 66 -10.16 8.21 -6.88
C THR A 66 -10.75 9.60 -7.13
N GLU A 67 -10.01 10.66 -6.81
CA GLU A 67 -10.43 12.06 -6.99
C GLU A 67 -10.35 12.49 -8.45
N ASN A 68 -9.31 12.10 -9.20
CA ASN A 68 -9.20 12.36 -10.64
C ASN A 68 -10.30 11.70 -11.50
N ARG A 69 -11.19 10.92 -10.88
CA ARG A 69 -12.35 10.31 -11.54
C ARG A 69 -13.66 11.06 -11.25
N ALA A 70 -13.65 11.99 -10.29
CA ALA A 70 -14.81 12.80 -9.90
C ALA A 70 -14.84 14.18 -10.59
N ALA A 71 -13.83 14.49 -11.41
CA ALA A 71 -13.76 15.65 -12.30
C ALA A 71 -13.89 15.19 -13.76
#